data_AF-A0A662WME0-F1
#
_entry.id   AF-A0A662WME0-F1
#
_cell.length_a   1.000
_cell.length_b   1.000
_cell.length_c   1.000
_cell.angle_alpha   90.00
_cell.angle_beta   90.00
_cell.angle_gamma   90.00
#
_symmetry.space_group_name_H-M   'P 1'
#
loop_
_entity.id
_entity.type
_entity.pdbx_description
1 polymer ?
#
loop_
_entity_poly.entity_id
_entity_poly.type
_entity_poly.pdbx_seq_one_letter_code
_entity_poly.pdbx_strand_id
1 'polypeptide(L)'
;MLLSRLRSVVAVSSPSVARCSVQTRGLTNMIAGLTGKKEKAATAGVEASQALEPLDIVLADGFAKRQFDDKKYTGTQLDFDKRAFVQKVNELYEQSDKALVDGYAPFCKHLFIKNFTGARLNVVPITQANANMLLSDYESRIPYELPVFHALFRRLTRWFPSHSVTPKVAEFLDIILYSREQIIKENAAVDVPADPSHGDAPWGIVSIKAQDVAFELPMKPITMMRNAVGEEQGGSGVSIDREQYLQSVEYWRNHAVIK
;
A
#
# COMPACT_ATOMS: atom_id res chain seq x y z
N MET A 1 -2.76 -53.39 31.00
CA MET A 1 -1.87 -54.19 31.87
C MET A 1 -0.45 -54.09 31.32
N LEU A 2 0.54 -53.93 32.21
CA LEU A 2 1.99 -53.79 32.00
C LEU A 2 2.46 -52.45 31.36
N LEU A 3 3.50 -51.75 31.82
CA LEU A 3 4.35 -51.82 33.01
C LEU A 3 5.13 -50.48 33.09
N SER A 4 5.24 -49.97 34.30
CA SER A 4 5.99 -48.81 34.80
C SER A 4 7.53 -48.97 34.74
N ARG A 5 8.28 -47.86 34.62
CA ARG A 5 9.58 -47.66 35.32
C ARG A 5 10.02 -46.19 35.40
N LEU A 6 10.42 -45.81 36.61
CA LEU A 6 10.91 -44.50 37.11
C LEU A 6 12.38 -44.19 36.72
N ARG A 7 12.74 -42.88 36.78
CA ARG A 7 13.86 -42.25 37.56
C ARG A 7 13.97 -40.77 37.15
N SER A 8 13.70 -39.77 38.00
CA SER A 8 14.40 -39.23 39.19
C SER A 8 15.57 -38.28 38.89
N VAL A 9 15.42 -37.07 39.43
CA VAL A 9 16.19 -35.81 39.40
C VAL A 9 17.50 -35.87 40.20
N VAL A 10 18.54 -35.13 39.79
CA VAL A 10 19.54 -34.51 40.71
C VAL A 10 20.06 -33.19 40.13
N ALA A 11 20.16 -32.15 40.97
CA ALA A 11 20.74 -30.82 40.75
C ALA A 11 21.99 -30.62 41.64
N VAL A 12 23.03 -29.90 41.17
CA VAL A 12 24.18 -29.38 41.97
C VAL A 12 24.88 -28.26 41.15
N SER A 13 24.72 -26.96 41.45
CA SER A 13 25.49 -26.02 42.32
C SER A 13 26.85 -25.47 41.79
N SER A 14 27.03 -24.15 41.90
CA SER A 14 28.19 -23.31 41.55
C SER A 14 29.49 -23.57 42.33
N PRO A 15 30.61 -22.96 41.90
CA PRO A 15 31.52 -22.30 42.86
C PRO A 15 32.09 -20.94 42.39
N SER A 16 32.75 -20.25 43.33
CA SER A 16 33.23 -18.86 43.28
C SER A 16 34.72 -18.74 43.66
N VAL A 17 35.37 -17.65 43.21
CA VAL A 17 36.61 -16.95 43.66
C VAL A 17 38.02 -17.56 43.38
N ALA A 18 38.90 -16.82 42.67
CA ALA A 18 40.17 -16.27 43.22
C ALA A 18 40.97 -15.35 42.26
N ARG A 19 41.52 -14.29 42.88
CA ARG A 19 42.31 -13.12 42.45
C ARG A 19 43.63 -13.41 41.70
N CYS A 20 44.09 -12.45 40.89
CA CYS A 20 45.50 -12.05 40.88
C CYS A 20 45.68 -10.56 40.54
N SER A 21 46.54 -9.88 41.28
CA SER A 21 46.85 -8.45 41.28
C SER A 21 48.27 -8.21 40.77
N VAL A 22 48.50 -7.19 39.92
CA VAL A 22 49.83 -6.58 39.72
C VAL A 22 49.71 -5.06 39.62
N GLN A 23 50.69 -4.41 40.23
CA GLN A 23 50.79 -3.01 40.64
C GLN A 23 51.20 -1.99 39.54
N THR A 24 50.71 -0.78 39.78
CA THR A 24 51.15 0.59 39.47
C THR A 24 52.56 0.91 38.94
N ARG A 25 52.60 1.89 38.03
CA ARG A 25 53.43 3.13 37.96
C ARG A 25 52.86 3.93 36.78
N GLY A 26 52.45 5.20 36.80
CA GLY A 26 52.68 6.37 37.64
C GLY A 26 53.00 7.53 36.69
N LEU A 27 52.18 8.59 36.64
CA LEU A 27 52.59 9.98 36.33
C LEU A 27 51.41 10.96 36.53
N THR A 28 51.53 11.78 37.59
CA THR A 28 51.27 13.24 37.67
C THR A 28 50.92 13.93 36.34
N ASN A 29 50.03 14.93 36.22
CA ASN A 29 49.73 16.05 37.11
C ASN A 29 48.58 16.93 36.51
N MET A 30 48.00 17.78 37.38
CA MET A 30 47.36 19.08 37.09
C MET A 30 45.87 19.16 36.74
N ILE A 31 45.11 19.47 37.80
CA ILE A 31 43.88 20.26 37.83
C ILE A 31 44.19 21.68 37.32
N ALA A 32 43.45 22.16 36.31
CA ALA A 32 43.08 23.57 36.17
C ALA A 32 42.08 23.77 35.02
N GLY A 33 40.98 24.49 35.29
CA GLY A 33 40.30 25.26 34.24
C GLY A 33 38.93 24.77 33.79
N LEU A 34 37.99 24.59 34.73
CA LEU A 34 36.57 24.83 34.41
C LEU A 34 36.41 26.30 34.02
N THR A 35 35.86 26.52 32.82
CA THR A 35 34.96 27.61 32.36
C THR A 35 35.37 28.18 31.00
N GLY A 36 34.45 28.08 30.04
CA GLY A 36 34.48 28.89 28.81
C GLY A 36 34.35 28.11 27.51
N LYS A 37 33.26 28.38 26.78
CA LYS A 37 33.01 28.12 25.36
C LYS A 37 32.48 26.73 24.97
N LYS A 38 31.16 26.58 25.12
CA LYS A 38 30.35 25.82 24.16
C LYS A 38 30.16 26.69 22.91
N GLU A 39 30.87 26.36 21.84
CA GLU A 39 30.51 26.78 20.48
C GLU A 39 31.25 25.88 19.49
N LYS A 40 30.53 24.89 18.93
CA LYS A 40 30.44 24.61 17.48
C LYS A 40 29.92 23.20 17.19
N ALA A 41 29.10 23.17 16.14
CA ALA A 41 28.80 22.05 15.25
C ALA A 41 27.80 20.99 15.75
N ALA A 42 26.55 21.42 15.93
CA ALA A 42 25.41 20.58 15.60
C ALA A 42 24.88 21.02 14.23
N THR A 43 25.46 20.50 13.15
CA THR A 43 24.83 20.49 11.83
C THR A 43 24.03 19.20 11.71
N ALA A 44 22.91 19.15 12.43
CA ALA A 44 21.81 18.28 12.05
C ALA A 44 21.18 18.90 10.80
N GLY A 45 21.02 18.11 9.75
CA GLY A 45 20.35 18.52 8.53
C GLY A 45 18.96 19.05 8.86
N VAL A 46 18.79 20.36 8.67
CA VAL A 46 17.47 20.99 8.62
C VAL A 46 16.89 20.58 7.27
N GLU A 47 16.21 19.44 7.22
CA GLU A 47 15.15 19.26 6.24
C GLU A 47 14.10 20.31 6.58
N ALA A 48 14.02 21.33 5.73
CA ALA A 48 13.02 22.37 5.83
C ALA A 48 11.63 21.72 5.84
N SER A 49 11.01 21.69 7.01
CA SER A 49 9.56 21.60 7.14
C SER A 49 8.98 22.89 6.56
N GLN A 50 8.86 22.94 5.23
CA GLN A 50 7.93 23.87 4.61
C GLN A 50 6.55 23.45 5.11
N ALA A 51 5.92 24.32 5.89
CA ALA A 51 4.50 24.22 6.18
C ALA A 51 3.80 24.26 4.82
N LEU A 52 3.41 23.08 4.33
CA LEU A 52 2.56 22.96 3.16
C LEU A 52 1.25 23.62 3.54
N GLU A 53 0.75 24.52 2.69
CA GLU A 53 -0.64 24.95 2.72
C GLU A 53 -1.53 23.71 2.92
N PRO A 54 -2.62 23.79 3.70
CA PRO A 54 -3.49 22.65 3.93
C PRO A 54 -3.97 22.12 2.59
N LEU A 55 -3.48 20.94 2.21
CA LEU A 55 -3.85 20.28 0.96
C LEU A 55 -5.21 19.60 1.17
N ASP A 56 -6.13 19.79 0.24
CA ASP A 56 -7.45 19.16 0.28
C ASP A 56 -7.35 17.63 0.04
N ILE A 57 -6.32 17.20 -0.67
CA ILE A 57 -6.04 15.78 -1.00
C ILE A 57 -4.66 15.39 -0.51
N VAL A 58 -4.57 14.31 0.29
CA VAL A 58 -3.31 13.73 0.76
C VAL A 58 -3.11 12.30 0.25
N LEU A 59 -1.91 11.75 0.36
CA LEU A 59 -1.63 10.35 -0.04
C LEU A 59 -1.96 9.41 1.12
N ALA A 60 -3.02 8.61 1.03
CA ALA A 60 -3.43 7.74 2.15
C ALA A 60 -2.36 6.72 2.55
N ASP A 61 -2.37 6.37 3.83
CA ASP A 61 -1.38 5.48 4.44
C ASP A 61 -1.46 4.06 3.88
N GLY A 62 -0.29 3.45 3.62
CA GLY A 62 -0.14 2.05 3.26
C GLY A 62 -0.65 1.62 1.88
N PHE A 63 -1.80 2.13 1.41
CA PHE A 63 -2.46 1.63 0.21
C PHE A 63 -1.83 2.15 -1.07
N ALA A 64 -1.81 3.48 -1.24
CA ALA A 64 -1.27 4.12 -2.44
C ALA A 64 0.25 4.20 -2.42
N LYS A 65 0.90 4.26 -1.24
CA LYS A 65 2.36 4.27 -1.08
C LYS A 65 3.04 3.08 -1.81
N ARG A 66 2.40 1.91 -1.82
CA ARG A 66 2.88 0.71 -2.55
C ARG A 66 3.02 0.92 -4.06
N GLN A 67 2.22 1.79 -4.67
CA GLN A 67 2.27 2.04 -6.11
C GLN A 67 3.52 2.83 -6.55
N PHE A 68 4.20 3.45 -5.59
CA PHE A 68 5.45 4.18 -5.78
C PHE A 68 6.65 3.35 -5.29
N ASP A 69 6.50 2.65 -4.16
CA ASP A 69 7.63 1.97 -3.49
C ASP A 69 7.84 0.52 -3.95
N ASP A 70 6.76 -0.20 -4.29
CA ASP A 70 6.82 -1.63 -4.55
C ASP A 70 6.89 -1.94 -6.06
N LYS A 71 8.07 -2.35 -6.52
CA LYS A 71 8.31 -2.79 -7.90
C LYS A 71 7.56 -4.08 -8.27
N LYS A 72 7.10 -4.85 -7.28
CA LYS A 72 6.29 -6.05 -7.48
C LYS A 72 4.79 -5.75 -7.46
N TYR A 73 4.40 -4.49 -7.27
CA TYR A 73 2.99 -4.12 -7.26
C TYR A 73 2.30 -4.51 -8.56
N THR A 74 1.24 -5.30 -8.43
CA THR A 74 0.45 -5.79 -9.56
C THR A 74 -0.62 -4.77 -9.91
N GLY A 75 -0.24 -3.75 -10.69
CA GLY A 75 -1.13 -2.67 -11.10
C GLY A 75 -0.37 -1.48 -11.69
N THR A 76 -0.94 -0.29 -11.57
CA THR A 76 -0.28 0.95 -12.00
C THR A 76 0.90 1.25 -11.09
N GLN A 77 2.10 1.20 -11.65
CA GLN A 77 3.34 1.61 -10.99
C GLN A 77 3.71 3.02 -11.44
N LEU A 78 4.10 3.86 -10.49
CA LEU A 78 4.42 5.26 -10.72
C LEU A 78 5.88 5.51 -10.36
N ASP A 79 6.67 5.93 -11.34
CA ASP A 79 8.04 6.39 -11.14
C ASP A 79 8.03 7.92 -11.01
N PHE A 80 7.53 8.40 -9.86
CA PHE A 80 7.38 9.82 -9.57
C PHE A 80 7.54 10.10 -8.08
N ASP A 81 8.01 11.31 -7.72
CA ASP A 81 8.09 11.70 -6.30
C ASP A 81 6.69 11.85 -5.70
N LYS A 82 6.46 11.26 -4.52
CA LYS A 82 5.14 11.24 -3.88
C LYS A 82 4.64 12.63 -3.53
N ARG A 83 5.52 13.51 -3.02
CA ARG A 83 5.13 14.87 -2.62
C ARG A 83 4.80 15.70 -3.85
N ALA A 84 5.65 15.65 -4.87
CA ALA A 84 5.41 16.31 -6.15
C ALA A 84 4.12 15.79 -6.83
N PHE A 85 3.84 14.49 -6.73
CA PHE A 85 2.60 13.89 -7.26
C PHE A 85 1.37 14.49 -6.57
N VAL A 86 1.35 14.49 -5.23
CA VAL A 86 0.22 15.02 -4.46
C VAL A 86 0.03 16.52 -4.71
N GLN A 87 1.12 17.30 -4.77
CA GLN A 87 1.04 18.72 -5.13
C GLN A 87 0.41 18.90 -6.50
N LYS A 88 0.85 18.12 -7.49
CA LYS A 88 0.30 18.23 -8.85
C LYS A 88 -1.17 17.83 -8.92
N VAL A 89 -1.58 16.81 -8.16
CA VAL A 89 -2.99 16.40 -8.06
C VAL A 89 -3.84 17.51 -7.43
N ASN A 90 -3.36 18.17 -6.36
CA ASN A 90 -4.08 19.29 -5.74
C ASN A 90 -4.18 20.51 -6.68
N GLU A 91 -3.12 20.83 -7.44
CA GLU A 91 -3.17 21.88 -8.48
C GLU A 91 -4.25 21.59 -9.52
N LEU A 92 -4.32 20.35 -10.01
CA LEU A 92 -5.30 19.93 -11.01
C LEU A 92 -6.72 19.86 -10.42
N TYR A 93 -6.84 19.48 -9.14
CA TYR A 93 -8.10 19.47 -8.41
C TYR A 93 -8.69 20.88 -8.29
N GLU A 94 -7.88 21.86 -7.93
CA GLU A 94 -8.29 23.27 -7.87
C GLU A 94 -8.65 23.81 -9.26
N GLN A 95 -7.88 23.46 -10.30
CA GLN A 95 -8.19 23.83 -11.69
C GLN A 95 -9.49 23.20 -12.21
N SER A 96 -9.90 22.06 -11.66
CA SER A 96 -11.14 21.38 -12.01
C SER A 96 -12.36 21.86 -11.22
N ASP A 97 -12.25 22.99 -10.50
CA ASP A 97 -13.29 23.53 -9.62
C ASP A 97 -13.78 22.49 -8.60
N LYS A 98 -12.85 21.64 -8.13
CA LYS A 98 -13.10 20.58 -7.15
C LYS A 98 -14.15 19.55 -7.61
N ALA A 99 -14.30 19.35 -8.92
CA ALA A 99 -15.22 18.37 -9.47
C ALA A 99 -14.78 16.93 -9.14
N LEU A 100 -15.54 16.26 -8.28
CA LEU A 100 -15.37 14.85 -7.92
C LEU A 100 -16.52 14.02 -8.47
N VAL A 101 -16.20 12.85 -9.00
CA VAL A 101 -17.18 11.86 -9.44
C VAL A 101 -17.46 10.90 -8.29
N ASP A 102 -18.74 10.62 -8.06
CA ASP A 102 -19.16 9.66 -7.04
C ASP A 102 -18.75 8.24 -7.44
N GLY A 103 -18.10 7.53 -6.53
CA GLY A 103 -17.79 6.11 -6.68
C GLY A 103 -18.89 5.22 -6.14
N TYR A 104 -18.55 3.94 -5.91
CA TYR A 104 -19.49 2.91 -5.45
C TYR A 104 -20.13 3.16 -4.07
N ALA A 105 -19.59 4.08 -3.28
CA ALA A 105 -20.06 4.40 -1.92
C ALA A 105 -19.90 5.90 -1.62
N PRO A 106 -20.66 6.46 -0.66
CA PRO A 106 -20.59 7.90 -0.33
C PRO A 106 -19.19 8.40 0.06
N PHE A 107 -18.38 7.52 0.66
CA PHE A 107 -17.00 7.81 1.08
C PHE A 107 -15.96 7.64 -0.03
N CYS A 108 -16.34 7.11 -1.21
CA CYS A 108 -15.45 6.86 -2.34
C CYS A 108 -15.71 7.88 -3.44
N LYS A 109 -14.67 8.63 -3.82
CA LYS A 109 -14.72 9.60 -4.91
C LYS A 109 -13.62 9.31 -5.94
N HIS A 110 -13.85 9.75 -7.16
CA HIS A 110 -12.93 9.62 -8.28
C HIS A 110 -12.59 11.00 -8.83
N LEU A 111 -11.30 11.22 -9.06
CA LEU A 111 -10.79 12.38 -9.77
C LEU A 111 -10.03 11.90 -11.01
N PHE A 112 -10.54 12.25 -12.18
CA PHE A 112 -9.95 11.87 -13.46
C PHE A 112 -9.05 12.99 -13.98
N ILE A 113 -7.75 12.72 -14.08
CA ILE A 113 -6.76 13.70 -14.55
C ILE A 113 -6.00 13.16 -15.75
N LYS A 114 -5.48 14.05 -16.60
CA LYS A 114 -4.57 13.65 -17.68
C LYS A 114 -3.27 13.07 -17.08
N ASN A 115 -2.78 11.99 -17.69
CA ASN A 115 -1.59 11.32 -17.20
C ASN A 115 -0.33 12.17 -17.45
N PHE A 116 0.20 12.74 -16.38
CA PHE A 116 1.46 13.50 -16.40
C PHE A 116 2.69 12.67 -15.96
N THR A 117 2.47 11.46 -15.45
CA THR A 117 3.54 10.61 -14.88
C THR A 117 4.14 9.64 -15.90
N GLY A 118 3.53 9.52 -17.09
CA GLY A 118 3.91 8.49 -18.06
C GLY A 118 3.52 7.07 -17.64
N ALA A 119 2.60 6.94 -16.67
CA ALA A 119 2.10 5.65 -16.20
C ALA A 119 1.55 4.82 -17.37
N ARG A 120 1.84 3.53 -17.36
CA ARG A 120 1.41 2.62 -18.42
C ARG A 120 0.10 1.93 -18.06
N LEU A 121 -0.66 1.56 -19.08
CA LEU A 121 -1.85 0.75 -18.94
C LEU A 121 -1.51 -0.60 -18.31
N ASN A 122 -2.30 -0.99 -17.33
CA ASN A 122 -2.22 -2.30 -16.67
C ASN A 122 -3.24 -3.30 -17.24
N VAL A 123 -4.08 -2.88 -18.20
CA VAL A 123 -5.11 -3.69 -18.83
C VAL A 123 -4.94 -3.62 -20.35
N VAL A 124 -5.06 -4.76 -21.02
CA VAL A 124 -4.93 -4.87 -22.48
C VAL A 124 -6.14 -5.63 -23.03
N PRO A 125 -6.67 -5.20 -24.19
CA PRO A 125 -7.70 -5.96 -24.88
C PRO A 125 -7.20 -7.34 -25.30
N ILE A 126 -8.04 -8.35 -25.09
CA ILE A 126 -7.85 -9.71 -25.58
C ILE A 126 -8.27 -9.72 -27.05
N THR A 127 -7.35 -10.09 -27.92
CA THR A 127 -7.55 -10.21 -29.35
C THR A 127 -7.21 -11.63 -29.79
N GLN A 128 -7.65 -12.03 -30.98
CA GLN A 128 -7.33 -13.36 -31.51
C GLN A 128 -5.82 -13.62 -31.59
N ALA A 129 -5.01 -12.58 -31.77
CA ALA A 129 -3.56 -12.68 -31.91
C ALA A 129 -2.82 -12.86 -30.56
N ASN A 130 -3.40 -12.41 -29.44
CA ASN A 130 -2.75 -12.50 -28.12
C ASN A 130 -3.43 -13.48 -27.16
N ALA A 131 -4.65 -13.96 -27.47
CA ALA A 131 -5.42 -14.81 -26.56
C ALA A 131 -4.69 -16.07 -26.09
N ASN A 132 -3.80 -16.63 -26.91
CA ASN A 132 -2.94 -17.77 -26.58
C ASN A 132 -1.82 -17.47 -25.57
N MET A 133 -1.55 -16.19 -25.29
CA MET A 133 -0.54 -15.73 -24.33
C MET A 133 -1.13 -15.51 -22.93
N LEU A 134 -2.45 -15.67 -22.77
CA LEU A 134 -3.12 -15.55 -21.48
C LEU A 134 -2.71 -16.70 -20.57
N LEU A 135 -2.25 -16.35 -19.38
CA LEU A 135 -2.09 -17.29 -18.28
C LEU A 135 -3.27 -17.20 -17.33
N SER A 136 -3.54 -18.30 -16.65
CA SER A 136 -4.53 -18.36 -15.59
C SER A 136 -4.01 -19.16 -14.41
N ASP A 137 -4.21 -18.65 -13.20
CA ASP A 137 -3.90 -19.35 -11.97
C ASP A 137 -4.81 -18.83 -10.85
N TYR A 138 -4.61 -19.42 -9.69
CA TYR A 138 -5.38 -19.26 -8.49
C TYR A 138 -4.57 -18.45 -7.48
N GLU A 139 -4.89 -17.16 -7.30
CA GLU A 139 -4.10 -16.20 -6.51
C GLU A 139 -4.84 -15.66 -5.25
N SER A 140 -4.07 -15.36 -4.18
CA SER A 140 -4.51 -14.62 -2.98
C SER A 140 -3.71 -13.32 -2.83
N ARG A 141 -4.34 -12.25 -2.29
CA ARG A 141 -3.70 -10.93 -2.14
C ARG A 141 -2.91 -10.78 -0.84
N ILE A 142 -3.34 -11.42 0.25
CA ILE A 142 -2.70 -11.33 1.57
C ILE A 142 -2.69 -12.69 2.29
N PRO A 143 -1.67 -12.96 3.13
CA PRO A 143 -1.53 -14.26 3.81
C PRO A 143 -2.60 -14.57 4.86
N TYR A 144 -3.30 -13.55 5.40
CA TYR A 144 -4.25 -13.67 6.52
C TYR A 144 -5.74 -13.54 6.11
N GLU A 145 -6.08 -13.45 4.81
CA GLU A 145 -7.46 -13.75 4.36
C GLU A 145 -7.76 -15.23 4.76
N LEU A 146 -8.89 -15.50 5.43
CA LEU A 146 -9.11 -16.66 6.34
C LEU A 146 -8.58 -18.04 5.83
N PRO A 147 -7.87 -18.81 6.69
CA PRO A 147 -7.20 -20.07 6.35
C PRO A 147 -8.11 -21.30 6.19
N VAL A 148 -9.44 -21.16 6.17
CA VAL A 148 -10.38 -22.28 5.97
C VAL A 148 -10.64 -22.54 4.47
N PHE A 149 -10.27 -21.62 3.59
CA PHE A 149 -10.54 -21.71 2.15
C PHE A 149 -9.28 -21.58 1.27
N HIS A 150 -8.11 -21.99 1.78
CA HIS A 150 -6.84 -21.98 1.02
C HIS A 150 -6.90 -22.81 -0.30
N ALA A 151 -7.92 -23.68 -0.44
CA ALA A 151 -8.20 -24.49 -1.63
C ALA A 151 -9.43 -24.04 -2.45
N LEU A 152 -10.29 -23.15 -1.96
CA LEU A 152 -11.61 -22.88 -2.56
C LEU A 152 -11.91 -21.38 -2.84
N PHE A 153 -11.16 -20.43 -2.27
CA PHE A 153 -11.25 -19.00 -2.61
C PHE A 153 -9.96 -18.44 -3.21
N ARG A 154 -9.12 -19.30 -3.79
CA ARG A 154 -8.14 -18.78 -4.72
C ARG A 154 -8.90 -18.14 -5.88
N ARG A 155 -8.57 -16.89 -6.21
CA ARG A 155 -9.25 -16.18 -7.30
C ARG A 155 -8.68 -16.74 -8.60
N LEU A 156 -9.53 -17.31 -9.45
CA LEU A 156 -9.13 -17.59 -10.81
C LEU A 156 -8.88 -16.25 -11.49
N THR A 157 -7.60 -15.89 -11.65
CA THR A 157 -7.16 -14.68 -12.32
C THR A 157 -6.62 -15.06 -13.68
N ARG A 158 -6.86 -14.20 -14.67
CA ARG A 158 -6.27 -14.30 -16.01
C ARG A 158 -5.45 -13.06 -16.26
N TRP A 159 -4.25 -13.23 -16.82
CA TRP A 159 -3.34 -12.11 -17.09
C TRP A 159 -2.42 -12.39 -18.27
N PHE A 160 -1.85 -11.30 -18.82
CA PHE A 160 -0.74 -11.34 -19.75
C PHE A 160 0.58 -11.22 -18.99
N PRO A 161 1.57 -12.10 -19.25
CA PRO A 161 2.91 -11.90 -18.71
C PRO A 161 3.50 -10.57 -19.18
N SER A 162 4.18 -9.83 -18.30
CA SER A 162 4.80 -8.53 -18.62
C SER A 162 5.75 -8.55 -19.82
N HIS A 163 6.38 -9.68 -20.14
CA HIS A 163 7.26 -9.83 -21.32
C HIS A 163 6.52 -10.17 -22.61
N SER A 164 5.24 -10.54 -22.53
CA SER A 164 4.42 -10.98 -23.65
C SER A 164 3.71 -9.81 -24.36
N VAL A 165 3.52 -8.68 -23.67
CA VAL A 165 2.78 -7.54 -24.20
C VAL A 165 3.47 -6.24 -23.79
N THR A 166 3.61 -5.30 -24.72
CA THR A 166 4.12 -3.96 -24.44
C THR A 166 2.96 -3.03 -24.05
N PRO A 167 2.86 -2.57 -22.80
CA PRO A 167 1.81 -1.65 -22.41
C PRO A 167 2.04 -0.25 -22.97
N LYS A 168 0.96 0.34 -23.48
CA LYS A 168 0.92 1.75 -23.92
C LYS A 168 0.89 2.67 -22.70
N VAL A 169 1.32 3.91 -22.90
CA VAL A 169 1.15 4.97 -21.90
C VAL A 169 -0.34 5.33 -21.86
N ALA A 170 -0.91 5.38 -20.66
CA ALA A 170 -2.32 5.70 -20.47
C ALA A 170 -2.59 7.19 -20.72
N GLU A 171 -3.78 7.53 -21.22
CA GLU A 171 -4.17 8.94 -21.40
C GLU A 171 -4.57 9.63 -20.08
N PHE A 172 -5.20 8.89 -19.17
CA PHE A 172 -5.74 9.40 -17.91
C PHE A 172 -5.25 8.60 -16.69
N LEU A 173 -5.34 9.25 -15.53
CA LEU A 173 -5.21 8.64 -14.21
C LEU A 173 -6.56 8.82 -13.49
N ASP A 174 -7.16 7.71 -13.09
CA ASP A 174 -8.26 7.66 -12.13
C ASP A 174 -7.65 7.64 -10.72
N ILE A 175 -7.82 8.75 -10.00
CA ILE A 175 -7.39 8.93 -8.62
C ILE A 175 -8.56 8.59 -7.72
N ILE A 176 -8.45 7.47 -7.01
CA ILE A 176 -9.47 6.99 -6.08
C ILE A 176 -9.21 7.58 -4.71
N LEU A 177 -10.19 8.31 -4.20
CA LEU A 177 -10.14 9.08 -2.97
C LEU A 177 -11.12 8.49 -1.96
N TYR A 178 -10.66 8.24 -0.74
CA TYR A 178 -11.52 7.92 0.40
C TYR A 178 -11.61 9.11 1.35
N SER A 179 -12.77 9.26 2.00
CA SER A 179 -12.94 10.20 3.10
C SER A 179 -11.99 9.87 4.25
N ARG A 180 -11.52 10.90 4.96
CA ARG A 180 -10.67 10.76 6.16
C ARG A 180 -11.21 9.75 7.17
N GLU A 181 -12.50 9.76 7.47
CA GLU A 181 -13.12 8.87 8.45
C GLU A 181 -12.99 7.40 8.06
N GLN A 182 -13.12 7.10 6.76
CA GLN A 182 -12.98 5.75 6.24
C GLN A 182 -11.53 5.28 6.28
N ILE A 183 -10.57 6.14 5.93
CA ILE A 183 -9.14 5.82 6.00
C ILE A 183 -8.74 5.50 7.44
N ILE A 184 -9.21 6.28 8.42
CA ILE A 184 -8.96 6.01 9.84
C ILE A 184 -9.53 4.65 10.26
N LYS A 185 -10.75 4.31 9.83
CA LYS A 185 -11.38 3.01 10.13
C LYS A 185 -10.58 1.84 9.54
N GLU A 186 -10.17 1.94 8.27
CA GLU A 186 -9.40 0.87 7.62
C GLU A 186 -8.01 0.72 8.22
N ASN A 187 -7.32 1.83 8.50
CA ASN A 187 -6.00 1.83 9.15
C ASN A 187 -6.06 1.20 10.56
N ALA A 188 -7.10 1.50 11.34
CA ALA A 188 -7.33 0.89 12.64
C ALA A 188 -7.55 -0.64 12.54
N ALA A 189 -8.19 -1.11 11.46
CA ALA A 189 -8.41 -2.54 11.24
C ALA A 189 -7.13 -3.30 10.85
N VAL A 190 -6.16 -2.62 10.23
CA VAL A 190 -4.88 -3.23 9.79
C VAL A 190 -3.68 -2.87 10.69
N ASP A 191 -3.92 -2.24 11.85
CA ASP A 191 -2.91 -1.78 12.80
C ASP A 191 -1.82 -0.89 12.17
N VAL A 192 -2.21 -0.06 11.21
CA VAL A 192 -1.34 0.95 10.59
C VAL A 192 -1.56 2.27 11.33
N PRO A 193 -0.53 2.85 11.97
CA PRO A 193 -0.68 4.13 12.66
C PRO A 193 -1.01 5.24 11.66
N ALA A 194 -1.97 6.10 12.02
CA ALA A 194 -2.34 7.25 11.21
C ALA A 194 -1.16 8.21 11.07
N ASP A 195 -0.86 8.63 9.84
CA ASP A 195 0.21 9.58 9.56
C ASP A 195 -0.21 11.00 9.99
N PRO A 196 0.52 11.62 10.94
CA PRO A 196 0.21 12.97 11.41
C PRO A 196 0.27 14.04 10.30
N SER A 197 0.96 13.75 9.19
CA SER A 197 1.07 14.66 8.04
C SER A 197 -0.22 14.78 7.23
N HIS A 198 -1.22 13.91 7.49
CA HIS A 198 -2.52 13.96 6.82
C HIS A 198 -3.44 15.09 7.30
N GLY A 199 -3.08 15.77 8.40
CA GLY A 199 -3.76 16.96 8.88
C GLY A 199 -5.29 16.87 8.91
N ASP A 200 -5.94 17.96 8.50
CA ASP A 200 -7.40 18.10 8.36
C ASP A 200 -7.88 17.89 6.92
N ALA A 201 -7.08 17.23 6.06
CA ALA A 201 -7.44 17.00 4.67
C ALA A 201 -8.70 16.11 4.58
N PRO A 202 -9.76 16.53 3.86
CA PRO A 202 -11.00 15.75 3.77
C PRO A 202 -10.83 14.44 3.00
N TRP A 203 -9.89 14.37 2.04
CA TRP A 203 -9.72 13.25 1.13
C TRP A 203 -8.31 12.67 1.15
N GLY A 204 -8.19 11.34 1.09
CA GLY A 204 -6.92 10.64 0.91
C GLY A 204 -6.92 9.72 -0.31
N ILE A 205 -5.85 9.76 -1.09
CA ILE A 205 -5.62 8.91 -2.26
C ILE A 205 -5.33 7.49 -1.79
N VAL A 206 -6.25 6.57 -2.05
CA VAL A 206 -6.11 5.14 -1.68
C VAL A 206 -5.58 4.29 -2.84
N SER A 207 -5.87 4.68 -4.08
CA SER A 207 -5.36 3.99 -5.27
C SER A 207 -5.33 4.90 -6.49
N ILE A 208 -4.39 4.62 -7.39
CA ILE A 208 -4.21 5.34 -8.64
C ILE A 208 -4.29 4.31 -9.78
N LYS A 209 -5.18 4.51 -10.75
CA LYS A 209 -5.33 3.63 -11.90
C LYS A 209 -5.01 4.38 -13.18
N ALA A 210 -4.07 3.87 -13.96
CA ALA A 210 -3.77 4.36 -15.30
C ALA A 210 -4.73 3.72 -16.31
N GLN A 211 -5.48 4.56 -17.04
CA GLN A 211 -6.51 4.13 -17.98
C GLN A 211 -6.66 5.11 -19.15
N ASP A 212 -7.25 4.65 -20.25
CA ASP A 212 -7.44 5.46 -21.47
C ASP A 212 -8.79 6.20 -21.49
N VAL A 213 -9.57 6.12 -20.41
CA VAL A 213 -10.91 6.73 -20.33
C VAL A 213 -11.02 7.64 -19.12
N ALA A 214 -11.84 8.69 -19.21
CA ALA A 214 -12.09 9.65 -18.13
C ALA A 214 -13.36 9.31 -17.30
N PHE A 215 -13.64 8.03 -17.12
CA PHE A 215 -14.75 7.53 -16.30
C PHE A 215 -14.35 6.22 -15.59
N GLU A 216 -15.08 5.83 -14.54
CA GLU A 216 -14.75 4.63 -13.78
C GLU A 216 -14.91 3.37 -14.64
N LEU A 217 -13.83 2.60 -14.81
CA LEU A 217 -13.89 1.29 -15.43
C LEU A 217 -14.49 0.27 -14.45
N PRO A 218 -15.36 -0.63 -14.92
CA PRO A 218 -16.04 -1.57 -14.03
C PRO A 218 -15.02 -2.43 -13.31
N MET A 219 -15.19 -2.57 -11.99
CA MET A 219 -14.31 -3.41 -11.17
C MET A 219 -14.39 -4.87 -11.62
N LYS A 220 -13.33 -5.67 -11.43
CA LYS A 220 -13.32 -7.09 -11.81
C LYS A 220 -14.52 -7.84 -11.19
N PRO A 221 -15.16 -8.80 -11.88
CA PRO A 221 -16.30 -9.54 -11.33
C PRO A 221 -15.98 -10.22 -9.99
N ILE A 222 -14.76 -10.75 -9.85
CA ILE A 222 -14.29 -11.37 -8.60
C ILE A 222 -14.16 -10.37 -7.45
N THR A 223 -13.89 -9.09 -7.75
CA THR A 223 -13.87 -8.01 -6.75
C THR A 223 -15.29 -7.74 -6.25
N MET A 224 -16.28 -7.70 -7.14
CA MET A 224 -17.70 -7.55 -6.76
C MET A 224 -18.15 -8.73 -5.91
N MET A 225 -17.82 -9.96 -6.31
CA MET A 225 -18.15 -11.16 -5.55
C MET A 225 -17.54 -11.13 -4.16
N ARG A 226 -16.25 -10.78 -4.02
CA ARG A 226 -15.59 -10.63 -2.72
C ARG A 226 -16.28 -9.59 -1.85
N ASN A 227 -16.60 -8.42 -2.43
CA ASN A 227 -17.21 -7.34 -1.68
C ASN A 227 -18.54 -7.77 -1.03
N ALA A 228 -19.27 -8.68 -1.65
CA ALA A 228 -20.51 -9.23 -1.11
C ALA A 228 -20.33 -10.30 -0.01
N VAL A 229 -19.14 -10.88 0.17
CA VAL A 229 -18.90 -11.91 1.21
C VAL A 229 -18.78 -11.29 2.61
N GLY A 230 -18.58 -9.98 2.73
CA GLY A 230 -18.52 -9.25 4.00
C GLY A 230 -17.11 -8.82 4.43
N GLU A 231 -17.06 -7.96 5.45
CA GLU A 231 -15.82 -7.34 5.97
C GLU A 231 -14.83 -8.37 6.53
N GLU A 232 -15.33 -9.42 7.18
CA GLU A 232 -14.50 -10.51 7.74
C GLU A 232 -13.65 -11.23 6.69
N GLN A 233 -14.03 -11.14 5.41
CA GLN A 233 -13.31 -11.76 4.28
C GLN A 233 -12.59 -10.74 3.39
N GLY A 234 -12.41 -9.51 3.87
CA GLY A 234 -11.78 -8.42 3.11
C GLY A 234 -12.64 -7.86 1.98
N GLY A 235 -13.97 -8.07 2.05
CA GLY A 235 -14.97 -7.40 1.25
C GLY A 235 -15.52 -6.14 1.93
N SER A 236 -16.29 -5.32 1.23
CA SER A 236 -16.93 -4.12 1.79
C SER A 236 -18.35 -4.36 2.35
N GLY A 237 -18.86 -5.59 2.29
CA GLY A 237 -20.24 -5.92 2.70
C GLY A 237 -21.33 -5.45 1.74
N VAL A 238 -20.96 -4.91 0.58
CA VAL A 238 -21.90 -4.39 -0.43
C VAL A 238 -22.49 -5.55 -1.24
N SER A 239 -23.82 -5.61 -1.31
CA SER A 239 -24.54 -6.62 -2.10
C SER A 239 -24.24 -6.49 -3.60
N ILE A 240 -24.20 -7.63 -4.32
CA ILE A 240 -23.95 -7.63 -5.76
C ILE A 240 -25.15 -7.06 -6.51
N ASP A 241 -24.95 -5.95 -7.20
CA ASP A 241 -25.85 -5.48 -8.25
C ASP A 241 -25.64 -6.33 -9.51
N ARG A 242 -26.72 -6.97 -9.98
CA ARG A 242 -26.68 -7.88 -11.12
C ARG A 242 -26.35 -7.18 -12.43
N GLU A 243 -26.84 -5.96 -12.64
CA GLU A 243 -26.61 -5.21 -13.89
C GLU A 243 -25.15 -4.75 -13.97
N GLN A 244 -24.64 -4.17 -12.88
CA GLN A 244 -23.23 -3.78 -12.78
C GLN A 244 -22.30 -5.00 -12.92
N TYR A 245 -22.69 -6.14 -12.35
CA TYR A 245 -21.93 -7.38 -12.51
C TYR A 245 -21.86 -7.83 -13.97
N LEU A 246 -22.97 -7.77 -14.71
CA LEU A 246 -22.99 -8.12 -16.12
C LEU A 246 -22.17 -7.15 -16.98
N GLN A 247 -22.22 -5.85 -16.69
CA GLN A 247 -21.37 -4.84 -17.34
C GLN A 247 -19.89 -5.11 -17.10
N SER A 248 -19.54 -5.47 -15.86
CA SER A 248 -18.19 -5.91 -15.50
C SER A 248 -17.78 -7.14 -16.30
N VAL A 249 -18.63 -8.17 -16.38
CA VAL A 249 -18.33 -9.37 -17.17
C VAL A 249 -18.10 -9.05 -18.64
N GLU A 250 -18.92 -8.19 -19.25
CA GLU A 250 -18.77 -7.84 -20.66
C GLU A 250 -17.45 -7.12 -20.94
N TYR A 251 -17.05 -6.20 -20.05
CA TYR A 251 -15.75 -5.55 -20.14
C TYR A 251 -14.59 -6.54 -19.95
N TRP A 252 -14.59 -7.30 -18.85
CA TRP A 252 -13.50 -8.22 -18.48
C TRP A 252 -13.47 -9.52 -19.28
N ARG A 253 -14.48 -9.80 -20.09
CA ARG A 253 -14.46 -10.86 -21.10
C ARG A 253 -13.43 -10.57 -22.18
N ASN A 254 -13.31 -9.30 -22.56
CA ASN A 254 -12.47 -8.82 -23.66
C ASN A 254 -11.19 -8.11 -23.17
N HIS A 255 -10.92 -8.10 -21.87
CA HIS A 255 -9.76 -7.41 -21.29
C HIS A 255 -9.08 -8.28 -20.22
N ALA A 256 -7.75 -8.24 -20.17
CA ALA A 256 -6.96 -8.90 -19.13
C ALA A 256 -5.90 -7.95 -18.57
N VAL A 257 -5.52 -8.17 -17.32
CA VAL A 257 -4.44 -7.40 -16.69
C VAL A 257 -3.07 -7.88 -17.14
N ILE A 258 -2.07 -7.03 -17.04
CA ILE A 258 -0.66 -7.38 -17.21
C ILE A 258 -0.05 -7.67 -15.84
N LYS A 259 0.78 -8.72 -15.75
CA LYS A 259 1.53 -9.10 -14.54
C LYS A 259 2.91 -9.64 -14.90
#